data_AF-A0A944C4S5-F1
#
_entry.id   AF-A0A944C4S5-F1
#
_cell.length_a   1.000
_cell.length_b   1.000
_cell.length_c   1.000
_cell.angle_alpha   90.00
_cell.angle_beta   90.00
_cell.angle_gamma   90.00
#
_symmetry.space_group_name_H-M   'P 1'
#
loop_
_entity.id
_entity.type
_entity.pdbx_description
1 polymer ?
#
loop_
_entity_poly.entity_id
_entity_poly.type
_entity_poly.pdbx_seq_one_letter_code
_entity_poly.pdbx_strand_id
1 'polypeptide(L)' 'HKMRLLTNNPVKRVGLEAYGLEITENVPIEVSPNPYNEKYLKTKKNRMGHTLHL' A
#
# COMPACT_ATOMS: atom_id res chain seq x y z
N HIS A 1 2.55 -13.01 -16.74
CA HIS A 1 3.20 -11.68 -16.73
C HIS A 1 3.66 -11.38 -15.32
N LYS A 2 4.93 -11.01 -15.12
CA LYS A 2 5.51 -10.71 -13.79
C LYS A 2 5.62 -9.20 -13.60
N MET A 3 5.30 -8.69 -12.41
CA MET A 3 5.41 -7.26 -12.12
C MET A 3 5.79 -6.96 -10.66
N ARG A 4 6.34 -5.75 -10.47
CA ARG A 4 6.57 -5.13 -9.17
C ARG A 4 5.36 -4.28 -8.83
N LEU A 5 4.79 -4.45 -7.64
CA LEU A 5 3.62 -3.69 -7.20
C LEU A 5 4.05 -2.52 -6.31
N LEU A 6 3.72 -1.29 -6.72
CA LEU A 6 3.90 -0.09 -5.91
C LEU A 6 2.66 0.13 -5.03
N THR A 7 2.71 -0.30 -3.76
CA THR A 7 1.57 -0.13 -2.83
C THR A 7 1.99 -0.20 -1.36
N ASN A 8 1.30 0.61 -0.53
CA ASN A 8 1.32 0.48 0.93
C ASN A 8 0.07 -0.22 1.49
N ASN A 9 -0.85 -0.60 0.59
CA ASN A 9 -2.05 -1.35 0.94
C ASN A 9 -1.80 -2.85 0.74
N PRO A 10 -1.68 -3.65 1.82
CA PRO A 10 -1.39 -5.08 1.73
C PRO A 10 -2.52 -5.89 1.07
N VAL A 11 -3.77 -5.44 1.17
CA VAL A 11 -4.94 -6.15 0.59
C VAL A 11 -4.91 -6.12 -0.93
N LYS A 12 -4.27 -5.10 -1.53
CA LYS A 12 -4.20 -4.93 -2.99
C LYS A 12 -3.38 -6.04 -3.66
N ARG A 13 -2.40 -6.61 -2.94
CA ARG A 13 -1.60 -7.74 -3.43
C ARG A 13 -2.47 -8.97 -3.62
N VAL A 14 -3.16 -9.39 -2.56
CA VAL A 14 -4.01 -10.59 -2.54
C VAL A 14 -5.09 -10.51 -3.63
N GLY A 15 -5.70 -9.33 -3.79
CA GLY A 15 -6.70 -9.13 -4.85
C GLY A 15 -6.13 -9.33 -6.25
N LEU A 16 -4.93 -8.81 -6.55
CA LEU A 16 -4.31 -8.92 -7.87
C LEU A 16 -3.79 -10.33 -8.16
N GLU A 17 -3.25 -11.03 -7.16
CA GLU A 17 -2.83 -12.43 -7.29
C GLU A 17 -4.03 -13.35 -7.62
N ALA A 18 -5.22 -13.06 -7.08
CA ALA A 18 -6.46 -13.77 -7.42
C ALA A 18 -6.90 -13.60 -8.88
N TYR A 19 -6.46 -12.55 -9.57
CA TYR A 19 -6.68 -12.35 -11.01
C TYR A 19 -5.61 -13.03 -11.90
N GLY A 20 -4.70 -13.81 -11.31
CA GLY A 20 -3.64 -14.51 -12.04
C GLY A 20 -2.44 -13.63 -12.40
N LEU A 21 -2.30 -12.47 -11.76
CA LEU A 21 -1.12 -11.60 -11.89
C LEU A 21 -0.03 -12.06 -10.93
N GLU A 22 1.18 -12.28 -11.44
CA GLU A 22 2.32 -12.68 -10.61
C GLU A 22 3.06 -11.43 -10.10
N ILE A 23 2.97 -11.19 -8.78
CA ILE A 23 3.66 -10.09 -8.10
C ILE A 23 5.00 -10.60 -7.56
N THR A 24 6.10 -10.12 -8.13
CA THR A 24 7.45 -10.56 -7.76
C THR A 24 8.05 -9.76 -6.60
N GLU A 25 7.55 -8.55 -6.37
CA GLU A 25 8.09 -7.63 -5.36
C GLU A 25 7.01 -6.62 -4.95
N ASN A 26 6.97 -6.27 -3.65
CA ASN A 26 6.17 -5.15 -3.15
C ASN A 26 7.08 -3.95 -2.87
N VAL A 27 6.90 -2.87 -3.61
CA VAL A 27 7.67 -1.63 -3.48
C VAL A 27 6.84 -0.62 -2.69
N PRO A 28 7.28 -0.18 -1.49
CA PRO A 28 6.55 0.82 -0.72
C PRO A 28 6.55 2.17 -1.45
N ILE A 29 5.44 2.90 -1.32
CA ILE A 29 5.24 4.23 -1.90
C ILE A 29 4.83 5.23 -0.82
N GLU A 30 5.79 5.72 -0.07
CA GLU A 30 5.53 6.59 1.07
C GLU A 30 5.75 8.05 0.73
N VAL A 31 4.90 8.91 1.30
CA VAL A 31 5.01 10.37 1.18
C VAL A 31 5.03 10.95 2.58
N SER A 32 5.90 11.94 2.80
CA SER A 32 5.93 12.66 4.07
C SER A 32 4.56 13.29 4.34
N PRO A 33 3.97 13.07 5.53
CA PRO A 33 2.72 13.70 5.90
C PRO A 33 2.84 15.22 5.86
N ASN A 34 1.76 15.87 5.46
CA ASN A 34 1.58 17.32 5.57
C ASN A 34 0.31 17.60 6.41
N PRO A 35 0.11 18.84 6.88
CA PRO A 35 -1.02 19.17 7.76
C PRO A 35 -2.40 18.80 7.20
N TYR A 36 -2.55 18.75 5.87
CA TYR A 36 -3.80 18.44 5.21
C TYR A 36 -4.08 16.93 5.11
N ASN A 37 -3.04 16.10 5.00
CA ASN A 37 -3.19 14.66 4.77
C ASN A 37 -2.82 13.78 5.98
N GLU A 38 -2.30 14.37 7.06
CA GLU A 38 -1.86 13.62 8.25
C GLU A 38 -2.98 12.74 8.84
N LYS A 39 -4.18 13.31 9.04
CA LYS A 39 -5.33 12.56 9.57
C LYS A 39 -5.75 11.43 8.65
N TYR A 40 -5.69 11.65 7.33
CA TYR A 40 -5.99 10.64 6.33
C TYR A 40 -4.98 9.49 6.40
N LEU A 41 -3.68 9.80 6.41
CA LEU A 41 -2.61 8.79 6.48
C LEU A 41 -2.63 8.01 7.81
N LYS A 42 -2.91 8.67 8.94
CA LYS A 42 -3.13 8.00 10.24
C LYS A 42 -4.31 7.03 10.17
N THR A 43 -5.40 7.42 9.51
CA THR A 43 -6.58 6.53 9.33
C THR A 43 -6.23 5.33 8.48
N LYS A 44 -5.48 5.53 7.38
CA LYS A 44 -5.00 4.44 6.52
C LYS A 44 -4.13 3.44 7.29
N LYS A 45 -3.20 3.93 8.11
CA LYS A 45 -2.33 3.08 8.95
C LYS A 45 -3.14 2.34 10.02
N ASN A 46 -3.82 3.07 10.90
CA ASN A 46 -4.37 2.52 12.14
C ASN A 46 -5.65 1.70 11.90
N ARG A 47 -6.48 2.11 10.94
CA ARG A 47 -7.81 1.49 10.73
C ARG A 47 -7.84 0.52 9.56
N MET A 48 -7.02 0.75 8.54
CA MET A 48 -7.02 -0.07 7.31
C MET A 48 -5.77 -0.95 7.18
N GLY A 49 -4.88 -0.95 8.18
CA GLY A 49 -3.69 -1.80 8.21
C GLY A 49 -2.65 -1.47 7.15
N HIS A 50 -2.63 -0.24 6.62
CA HIS A 50 -1.60 0.17 5.67
C HIS A 50 -0.23 0.24 6.34
N THR A 51 0.80 -0.26 5.64
CA THR A 51 2.19 -0.13 6.07
C THR A 51 2.69 1.26 5.68
N LEU A 52 2.67 2.19 6.64
CA LEU A 52 3.16 3.56 6.49
C LEU A 52 4.12 3.89 7.63
N HIS A 53 5.32 4.37 7.32
CA HIS A 53 6.23 4.98 8.28
C HIS A 53 5.81 6.46 8.39
N LEU A 54 5.10 6.78 9.48
CA LEU A 54 4.64 8.13 9.82
C LEU A 54 5.52 8.70 10.91
#